data_AF-A0A9P0MIJ4-F1
#
_entry.id   AF-A0A9P0MIJ4-F1
#
_cell.length_a   1.000
_cell.length_b   1.000
_cell.length_c   1.000
_cell.angle_alpha   90.00
_cell.angle_beta   90.00
_cell.angle_gamma   90.00
#
_symmetry.space_group_name_H-M   'P 1'
#
loop_
_entity.id
_entity.type
_entity.pdbx_description
1 polymer ?
#
loop_
_entity_poly.entity_id
_entity_poly.type
_entity_poly.pdbx_seq_one_letter_code
_entity_poly.pdbx_strand_id
1 'polypeptide(L)' 'MGQKNHILMLDCCEYTVENTTKHRIMWCCAQKFKTKCRARVVTYGHMIYLKCTEHNHGPTERFGKRYAKITMTLGD' A
#
# COMPACT_ATOMS: atom_id res chain seq x y z
N MET A 1 22.04 -7.89 -10.10
CA MET A 1 21.49 -8.16 -8.75
C MET A 1 20.19 -7.38 -8.60
N GLY A 2 19.02 -8.03 -8.72
CA GLY A 2 17.73 -7.35 -8.60
C GLY A 2 17.42 -7.06 -7.13
N GLN A 3 17.36 -5.79 -6.75
CA GLN A 3 16.88 -5.40 -5.43
C GLN A 3 15.41 -5.80 -5.31
N LYS A 4 15.09 -6.73 -4.40
CA LYS A 4 13.71 -7.10 -4.10
C LYS A 4 13.06 -5.93 -3.37
N ASN A 5 12.31 -5.11 -4.10
CA ASN A 5 11.48 -4.08 -3.51
C ASN A 5 10.30 -4.78 -2.83
N HIS A 6 10.31 -4.83 -1.50
CA HIS A 6 9.18 -5.30 -0.72
C HIS A 6 8.04 -4.31 -0.93
N ILE A 7 6.92 -4.78 -1.48
CA ILE A 7 5.72 -3.98 -1.73
C ILE A 7 4.60 -4.56 -0.88
N LEU A 8 3.98 -3.72 -0.05
CA LEU A 8 2.77 -4.04 0.67
C LEU A 8 1.60 -3.34 -0.02
N MET A 9 0.50 -4.06 -0.21
CA MET A 9 -0.71 -3.50 -0.80
C MET A 9 -1.88 -3.68 0.17
N LEU A 10 -2.61 -2.60 0.41
CA LEU A 10 -3.78 -2.56 1.28
C LEU A 10 -4.74 -1.49 0.75
N ASP A 11 -6.04 -1.78 0.70
CA ASP A 11 -7.09 -0.86 0.21
C ASP A 11 -6.77 -0.21 -1.16
N CYS A 12 -6.25 -1.02 -2.10
CA CYS A 12 -5.81 -0.57 -3.43
C CYS A 12 -4.73 0.53 -3.42
N CYS A 13 -4.09 0.73 -2.27
CA CYS A 13 -2.98 1.65 -2.07
C CYS A 13 -1.68 0.86 -1.90
N GLU A 14 -0.61 1.41 -2.47
CA GLU A 14 0.72 0.83 -2.37
C GLU A 14 1.45 1.44 -1.17
N TYR A 15 2.17 0.60 -0.44
CA TYR A 15 3.01 1.01 0.68
C TYR A 15 4.46 0.58 0.44
N THR A 16 5.37 1.49 0.79
CA THR A 16 6.81 1.28 0.75
C THR A 16 7.37 1.24 2.17
N VAL A 17 8.47 0.52 2.36
CA VAL A 17 9.15 0.45 3.66
C VAL A 17 9.58 1.86 4.09
N GLU A 18 9.05 2.33 5.23
CA GLU A 18 9.47 3.57 5.90
C GLU A 18 10.62 3.29 6.88
N ASN A 19 10.54 2.19 7.62
CA ASN A 19 11.56 1.77 8.56
C ASN A 19 11.47 0.27 8.84
N THR A 20 12.60 -0.40 9.02
CA THR A 20 12.67 -1.82 9.40
C THR A 20 13.41 -1.95 10.72
N THR A 21 12.83 -2.71 11.64
CA THR A 21 13.46 -3.11 12.90
C THR A 21 13.58 -4.63 12.92
N LYS A 22 14.24 -5.19 13.95
CA LYS A 22 14.40 -6.65 14.12
C LYS A 22 13.08 -7.42 14.09
N HIS A 23 11.98 -6.81 14.53
CA HIS A 23 10.72 -7.51 14.75
C HIS A 23 9.54 -6.97 13.93
N ARG A 24 9.65 -5.75 13.41
CA ARG A 24 8.56 -5.11 12.65
C ARG A 24 9.08 -4.30 11.48
N ILE A 25 8.27 -4.23 10.45
CA ILE A 25 8.47 -3.33 9.31
C ILE A 25 7.36 -2.28 9.37
N MET A 26 7.75 -1.01 9.41
CA MET A 26 6.84 0.11 9.25
C MET A 26 6.79 0.49 7.78
N TRP A 27 5.58 0.60 7.26
CA TRP A 27 5.31 0.94 5.89
C TRP A 27 4.54 2.26 5.84
N CYS A 28 4.89 3.11 4.87
CA CYS A 28 4.14 4.32 4.58
C CYS A 28 3.58 4.26 3.16
N CYS A 29 2.50 5.00 2.92
CA CYS A 29 1.92 5.07 1.59
C CYS A 29 2.96 5.56 0.57
N ALA A 30 3.04 4.88 -0.57
CA ALA A 30 3.95 5.21 -1.68
C ALA A 30 3.72 6.65 -2.20
N GLN A 31 2.51 7.19 -2.04
CA GLN A 31 2.18 8.56 -2.44
C GLN A 31 2.54 9.63 -1.40
N LYS A 32 3.12 9.28 -0.23
CA LYS A 32 3.50 10.21 0.85
C LYS A 32 4.21 11.47 0.36
N PHE A 33 5.15 11.37 -0.58
CA PHE A 33 5.88 12.54 -1.07
C PHE A 33 5.06 13.41 -2.03
N LYS A 34 4.22 12.77 -2.86
CA LYS A 34 3.39 13.43 -3.89
C LYS A 34 2.15 14.09 -3.29
N THR A 35 1.45 13.41 -2.39
CA THR A 35 0.15 13.84 -1.85
C THR A 35 0.22 14.25 -0.38
N LYS A 36 1.39 14.17 0.26
CA LYS A 36 1.56 14.35 1.72
C LYS A 36 0.72 13.37 2.55
N CYS A 37 0.35 12.24 1.96
CA CYS A 37 -0.40 11.18 2.63
C CYS A 37 0.30 10.71 3.91
N ARG A 38 -0.48 10.50 4.97
CA ARG A 38 0.00 10.11 6.29
C ARG A 38 -0.29 8.65 6.64
N ALA A 39 -0.92 7.92 5.73
CA ALA A 39 -1.27 6.52 5.92
C ALA A 39 -0.02 5.67 6.18
N ARG A 40 -0.09 4.87 7.23
CA ARG A 40 0.99 4.04 7.77
C ARG A 40 0.44 2.74 8.32
N VAL A 41 1.19 1.67 8.10
CA VAL A 41 0.89 0.33 8.62
C VAL A 41 2.17 -0.32 9.11
N VAL A 42 2.04 -1.29 10.00
CA VAL A 42 3.17 -1.99 10.60
C VAL A 42 2.93 -3.48 10.43
N THR A 43 3.91 -4.23 9.96
CA THR A 43 3.84 -5.69 9.91
C THR A 43 4.75 -6.30 10.98
N TYR A 44 4.26 -7.30 11.70
CA TYR A 44 5.01 -8.10 12.69
C TYR A 44 4.77 -9.58 12.40
N GLY A 45 5.80 -10.31 11.98
CA GLY A 45 5.63 -11.70 11.52
C GLY A 45 4.57 -11.78 10.41
N HIS A 46 3.48 -12.51 10.67
CA HIS A 46 2.35 -12.69 9.73
C HIS A 46 1.17 -11.74 10.01
N MET A 47 1.32 -10.79 10.94
CA MET A 47 0.26 -9.87 11.35
C MET A 47 0.47 -8.47 10.77
N ILE A 48 -0.64 -7.80 10.46
CA ILE A 48 -0.68 -6.40 10.01
C ILE A 48 -1.38 -5.57 11.10
N TYR A 49 -0.72 -4.50 11.53
CA TYR A 49 -1.24 -3.48 12.43
C TYR A 49 -1.46 -2.18 11.66
N LEU A 50 -2.72 -1.75 11.63
CA LEU A 50 -3.15 -0.52 10.98
C LEU A 50 -2.87 0.67 11.91
N LYS A 51 -2.00 1.59 11.49
CA LYS A 51 -1.64 2.78 12.29
C LYS A 51 -2.45 4.01 11.89
N CYS A 52 -2.50 4.28 10.59
CA CYS A 52 -3.31 5.32 9.98
C CYS A 52 -3.70 4.81 8.60
N THR A 53 -4.99 4.63 8.35
CA THR A 53 -5.51 4.06 7.11
C THR A 53 -6.18 5.11 6.23
N GLU A 54 -6.38 6.32 6.73
CA GLU A 54 -6.97 7.40 5.98
C GLU A 54 -6.00 7.91 4.91
N HIS A 55 -6.42 7.78 3.66
CA HIS A 55 -5.74 8.33 2.50
C HIS A 55 -6.39 9.66 2.11
N ASN A 56 -5.55 10.62 1.72
CA ASN A 56 -6.00 11.91 1.18
C ASN A 56 -5.94 11.95 -0.36
N HIS A 57 -5.93 10.78 -0.99
CA HIS A 57 -5.83 10.59 -2.43
C HIS A 57 -6.57 9.33 -2.84
N GLY A 58 -6.90 9.22 -4.13
CA GLY A 58 -7.49 8.02 -4.68
C GLY A 58 -6.51 6.83 -4.73
N PRO A 59 -7.01 5.62 -5.06
CA PRO A 59 -6.21 4.40 -5.19
C PRO A 59 -5.01 4.55 -6.14
N THR A 60 -3.97 3.73 -5.95
CA THR A 60 -2.79 3.76 -6.81
C THR A 60 -3.17 3.38 -8.25
N GLU A 61 -2.73 4.15 -9.25
CA GLU A 61 -3.13 3.98 -10.67
C GLU A 61 -2.85 2.57 -11.24
N ARG A 62 -1.83 1.87 -10.71
CA ARG A 62 -1.53 0.47 -11.04
C ARG A 62 -2.72 -0.47 -10.76
N PHE A 63 -3.58 -0.15 -9.79
CA PHE A 63 -4.83 -0.85 -9.53
C PHE A 63 -5.96 -0.41 -10.45
N GLY A 64 -6.09 0.91 -10.69
CA GLY A 64 -7.15 1.47 -11.52
C GLY A 64 -7.22 0.87 -12.92
N LYS A 65 -6.11 0.36 -13.47
CA LYS A 65 -6.09 -0.31 -14.78
C LYS A 65 -6.25 -1.83 -14.71
N ARG A 66 -5.77 -2.48 -13.65
CA ARG A 66 -5.71 -3.95 -13.54
C ARG A 66 -6.94 -4.56 -12.85
N TYR A 67 -7.57 -3.84 -11.93
CA TYR A 67 -8.77 -4.29 -11.21
C TYR A 67 -10.07 -3.64 -11.68
N ALA A 68 -10.04 -2.42 -12.26
CA ALA A 68 -11.22 -1.90 -12.96
C ALA A 68 -11.65 -2.81 -14.12
N LYS A 69 -10.67 -3.47 -14.77
CA LYS A 69 -10.94 -4.47 -15.80
C LYS A 69 -11.56 -5.77 -15.25
N ILE A 70 -11.40 -6.06 -13.95
CA ILE A 70 -11.95 -7.23 -13.27
C ILE A 70 -13.36 -6.94 -12.72
N THR A 71 -13.65 -5.70 -12.32
CA THR A 71 -14.99 -5.31 -11.82
C THR A 71 -15.97 -4.88 -12.90
N MET A 72 -15.53 -4.58 -14.13
CA MET A 72 -16.41 -4.21 -15.25
C MET A 72 -16.91 -5.39 -16.11
N THR A 73 -16.98 -6.62 -15.56
CA THR A 73 -17.53 -7.80 -16.27
C THR A 73 -18.55 -8.59 -15.44
N LEU A 74 -19.46 -7.88 -14.76
CA LEU A 74 -20.68 -8.48 -14.20
C LEU A 74 -21.89 -7.60 -14.56
N GLY A 75 -22.65 -8.04 -15.58
CA GLY A 75 -23.93 -7.50 -16.06
C GLY A 75 -23.78 -6.22 -16.89
N ASP A 76 -24.30 -6.07 -18.11
CA ASP A 76 -25.45 -6.70 -18.79
C ASP A 76 -25.08 -7.43 -20.10
#